data_AF-A0A4Q7E0N9-F1
#
_entry.id   AF-A0A4Q7E0N9-F1
#
_cell.length_a   1.000
_cell.length_b   1.000
_cell.length_c   1.000
_cell.angle_alpha   90.00
_cell.angle_beta   90.00
_cell.angle_gamma   90.00
#
_symmetry.space_group_name_H-M   'P 1'
#
loop_
_entity.id
_entity.type
_entity.pdbx_description
1 polymer ?
#
loop_
_entity_poly.entity_id
_entity_poly.type
_entity_poly.pdbx_seq_one_letter_code
_entity_poly.pdbx_strand_id
1 'polypeptide(L)'
;MLFNKKIIKVLTNSIAKDGSFLFWATMKVDKPGVQVAIFLGAIKMMMPNFLRYPVIGIPIALTAAISTLSVPILGMQGTPASGGFGLIGAVSPLAAYNAGFHNVLVLVIVWVVVPFAVGYLMKKIFVDWTKICKPEYFISPAH
;
A
#
# COMPACT_ATOMS: atom_id res chain seq x y z
N MET A 1 -7.31 -1.43 26.01
CA MET A 1 -5.87 -1.55 26.34
C MET A 1 -5.28 -2.89 25.83
N LEU A 2 -5.57 -3.30 24.58
CA LEU A 2 -5.34 -4.67 24.09
C LEU A 2 -4.53 -4.76 22.79
N PHE A 3 -3.56 -3.88 22.57
CA PHE A 3 -2.64 -4.00 21.44
C PHE A 3 -1.19 -4.08 21.94
N ASN A 4 -0.71 -5.32 22.04
CA ASN A 4 0.69 -5.64 22.33
C ASN A 4 1.61 -4.91 21.33
N LYS A 5 2.75 -4.37 21.78
CA LYS A 5 3.76 -3.72 20.90
C LYS A 5 4.12 -4.57 19.68
N LYS A 6 4.10 -5.90 19.81
CA LYS A 6 4.33 -6.84 18.70
C LYS A 6 3.25 -6.76 17.62
N ILE A 7 1.97 -6.73 18.02
CA ILE A 7 0.83 -6.61 17.10
C ILE A 7 0.85 -5.22 16.45
N ILE A 8 1.05 -4.16 17.23
CA ILE A 8 1.16 -2.80 16.69
C ILE A 8 2.25 -2.75 15.62
N LYS A 9 3.43 -3.31 15.88
CA LYS A 9 4.55 -3.31 14.93
C LYS A 9 4.23 -4.10 13.64
N VAL A 10 3.55 -5.24 13.75
CA VAL A 10 3.08 -6.01 12.59
C VAL A 10 2.08 -5.19 11.77
N LEU A 11 1.14 -4.52 12.42
CA LEU A 11 0.16 -3.66 11.77
C LEU A 11 0.81 -2.46 11.09
N THR A 12 1.74 -1.76 11.77
CA THR A 12 2.49 -0.63 11.17
C THR A 12 3.24 -1.08 9.92
N ASN A 13 3.86 -2.26 9.97
CA ASN A 13 4.65 -2.77 8.86
C ASN A 13 3.80 -3.16 7.65
N SER A 14 2.57 -3.65 7.86
CA SER A 14 1.66 -3.96 6.75
C SER A 14 1.18 -2.69 6.04
N ILE A 15 0.83 -1.65 6.81
CA ILE A 15 0.34 -0.38 6.24
C ILE A 15 1.48 0.41 5.60
N ALA A 16 2.67 0.41 6.21
CA ALA A 16 3.84 1.11 5.65
C ALA A 16 4.30 0.54 4.30
N LYS A 17 3.88 -0.69 3.97
CA LYS A 17 4.26 -1.39 2.75
C LYS A 17 3.29 -1.13 1.59
N ASP A 18 2.01 -1.04 1.89
CA ASP A 18 0.99 -0.86 0.87
C ASP A 18 0.18 0.43 1.10
N GLY A 19 0.51 1.44 0.30
CA GLY A 19 -0.20 2.71 0.25
C GLY A 19 -1.02 2.89 -1.03
N SER A 20 -1.04 1.92 -1.95
CA SER A 20 -1.75 2.10 -3.22
C SER A 20 -3.27 2.00 -3.03
N PHE A 21 -3.71 1.06 -2.19
CA PHE A 21 -5.10 0.97 -1.76
C PHE A 21 -5.54 2.23 -1.01
N LEU A 22 -4.73 2.69 -0.05
CA LEU A 22 -5.03 3.91 0.71
C LEU A 22 -5.07 5.14 -0.19
N PHE A 23 -4.12 5.28 -1.10
CA PHE A 23 -4.12 6.37 -2.08
C PHE A 23 -5.46 6.47 -2.82
N TRP A 24 -5.94 5.35 -3.38
CA TRP A 24 -7.23 5.31 -4.08
C TRP A 24 -8.44 5.49 -3.16
N ALA A 25 -8.38 5.00 -1.92
CA ALA A 25 -9.47 5.12 -0.96
C ALA A 25 -9.61 6.55 -0.43
N THR A 26 -8.48 7.23 -0.17
CA THR A 26 -8.40 8.60 0.32
C THR A 26 -8.70 9.62 -0.79
N MET A 27 -8.54 9.24 -2.06
CA MET A 27 -8.78 10.12 -3.22
C MET A 27 -10.16 10.79 -3.25
N LYS A 28 -11.20 10.16 -2.70
CA LYS A 28 -12.58 10.66 -2.75
C LYS A 28 -13.08 11.29 -1.45
N VAL A 29 -12.39 11.12 -0.34
CA VAL A 29 -12.92 11.45 0.99
C VAL A 29 -12.10 12.47 1.76
N ASP A 30 -10.83 12.67 1.39
CA ASP A 30 -9.92 13.55 2.10
C ASP A 30 -9.29 14.59 1.16
N LYS A 31 -8.60 15.56 1.76
CA LYS A 31 -7.91 16.64 1.05
C LYS A 31 -6.85 16.08 0.10
N PRO A 32 -6.60 16.75 -1.04
CA PRO A 32 -5.56 16.34 -1.98
C PRO A 32 -4.15 16.30 -1.35
N GLY A 33 -3.89 17.09 -0.30
CA GLY A 33 -2.62 17.06 0.42
C GLY A 33 -2.31 15.73 1.10
N VAL A 34 -3.34 15.02 1.59
CA VAL A 34 -3.15 13.69 2.23
C VAL A 34 -2.78 12.65 1.17
N GLN A 35 -3.37 12.73 -0.02
CA GLN A 35 -3.09 11.84 -1.15
C GLN A 35 -1.62 11.98 -1.60
N VAL A 36 -1.16 13.22 -1.75
CA VAL A 36 0.25 13.52 -2.07
C VAL A 36 1.16 12.97 -0.98
N ALA A 37 0.81 13.16 0.29
CA ALA A 37 1.64 12.65 1.37
C ALA A 37 1.71 11.11 1.40
N ILE A 38 0.60 10.41 1.16
CA ILE A 38 0.57 8.94 1.01
C ILE A 38 1.44 8.50 -0.17
N PHE A 39 1.36 9.21 -1.29
CA PHE A 39 2.21 8.97 -2.47
C PHE A 39 3.70 9.24 -2.20
N LEU A 40 4.03 10.17 -1.31
CA LEU A 40 5.40 10.39 -0.84
C LEU A 40 5.86 9.35 0.20
N GLY A 41 4.98 8.45 0.65
CA GLY A 41 5.27 7.42 1.64
C GLY A 41 4.92 7.80 3.08
N ALA A 42 4.22 8.92 3.31
CA ALA A 42 3.72 9.32 4.62
C ALA A 42 2.45 8.53 5.05
N ILE A 43 2.46 7.22 4.82
CA ILE A 43 1.33 6.30 5.09
C ILE A 43 1.06 6.20 6.60
N LYS A 44 2.04 6.55 7.44
CA LYS A 44 1.90 6.63 8.91
C LYS A 44 0.77 7.57 9.35
N MET A 45 0.39 8.55 8.53
CA MET A 45 -0.74 9.44 8.84
C MET A 45 -2.10 8.72 8.86
N MET A 46 -2.18 7.53 8.26
CA MET A 46 -3.38 6.70 8.29
C MET A 46 -3.31 5.57 9.33
N MET A 47 -2.22 5.51 10.12
CA MET A 47 -2.04 4.55 11.21
C MET A 47 -3.13 4.64 12.28
N PRO A 48 -3.53 5.83 12.77
CA PRO A 48 -4.57 5.90 13.80
C PRO A 48 -5.91 5.37 13.29
N ASN A 49 -6.19 5.60 12.00
CA ASN A 49 -7.38 5.10 11.37
C ASN A 49 -7.40 3.57 11.24
N PHE A 50 -6.26 2.98 10.85
CA PHE A 50 -6.10 1.53 10.84
C PHE A 50 -6.31 0.89 12.21
N LEU A 51 -5.77 1.51 13.26
CA LEU A 51 -5.93 1.01 14.63
C LEU A 51 -7.38 1.12 15.12
N ARG A 52 -8.13 2.12 14.63
CA ARG A 52 -9.55 2.29 14.93
C ARG A 52 -10.43 1.30 14.16
N TYR A 53 -10.06 1.01 12.92
CA TYR A 53 -10.78 0.10 12.02
C TYR A 53 -9.85 -0.98 11.46
N PRO A 54 -9.53 -2.05 12.22
CA PRO A 54 -8.60 -3.09 11.80
C PRO A 54 -9.06 -3.84 10.53
N VAL A 55 -10.35 -3.74 10.19
CA VAL A 55 -10.94 -4.24 8.95
C VAL A 55 -10.24 -3.70 7.70
N ILE A 56 -9.66 -2.49 7.73
CA ILE A 56 -8.93 -1.96 6.58
C ILE A 56 -7.61 -2.71 6.31
N GLY A 57 -7.13 -3.51 7.27
CA GLY A 57 -5.94 -4.34 7.09
C GLY A 57 -6.13 -5.54 6.19
N ILE A 58 -7.37 -6.00 5.98
CA ILE A 58 -7.68 -7.09 5.06
C ILE A 58 -7.37 -6.70 3.61
N PRO A 59 -7.93 -5.59 3.06
CA PRO A 59 -7.61 -5.17 1.70
C PRO A 59 -6.12 -4.81 1.56
N ILE A 60 -5.50 -4.17 2.55
CA ILE A 60 -4.06 -3.83 2.51
C ILE A 60 -3.20 -5.10 2.42
N ALA A 61 -3.49 -6.11 3.24
CA ALA A 61 -2.75 -7.37 3.21
C ALA A 61 -2.94 -8.13 1.90
N LEU A 62 -4.16 -8.14 1.34
CA LEU A 62 -4.45 -8.76 0.05
C LEU A 62 -3.76 -8.06 -1.11
N THR A 63 -3.82 -6.73 -1.15
CA THR A 63 -3.15 -5.91 -2.16
C THR A 63 -1.64 -6.15 -2.10
N ALA A 64 -1.05 -6.13 -0.91
CA ALA A 64 0.36 -6.43 -0.69
C ALA A 64 0.73 -7.86 -1.12
N ALA A 65 -0.11 -8.86 -0.80
CA ALA A 65 0.12 -10.24 -1.20
C ALA A 65 0.11 -10.42 -2.72
N ILE A 66 -0.91 -9.89 -3.41
CA ILE A 66 -1.03 -9.98 -4.87
C ILE A 66 0.10 -9.19 -5.55
N SER A 67 0.38 -7.98 -5.07
CA SER A 67 1.46 -7.15 -5.64
C SER A 67 2.83 -7.81 -5.45
N THR A 68 3.09 -8.43 -4.30
CA THR A 68 4.35 -9.14 -4.05
C THR A 68 4.46 -10.42 -4.85
N LEU A 69 3.36 -11.15 -5.05
CA LEU A 69 3.33 -12.37 -5.87
C LEU A 69 3.63 -12.11 -7.35
N SER A 70 3.31 -10.92 -7.87
CA SER A 70 3.60 -10.55 -9.26
C SER A 70 5.10 -10.42 -9.56
N VAL A 71 5.93 -10.12 -8.55
CA VAL A 71 7.38 -9.88 -8.68
C VAL A 71 8.15 -11.15 -9.08
N PRO A 72 8.04 -12.29 -8.39
CA PRO A 72 8.72 -13.53 -8.78
C PRO A 72 8.18 -14.13 -10.08
N ILE A 73 6.89 -13.93 -10.40
CA ILE A 73 6.29 -14.40 -11.67
C ILE A 73 6.97 -13.75 -12.89
N LEU A 74 7.43 -12.50 -12.75
CA LEU A 74 8.09 -11.75 -13.81
C LEU A 74 9.62 -11.88 -13.77
N GLY A 75 10.16 -12.82 -13.00
CA GLY A 75 11.59 -13.12 -12.92
C GLY A 75 12.41 -12.07 -12.18
N MET A 76 11.77 -11.16 -11.44
CA MET A 76 12.47 -10.14 -10.65
C MET A 76 12.79 -10.65 -9.25
N GLN A 77 14.01 -10.40 -8.79
CA GLN A 77 14.37 -10.60 -7.39
C GLN A 77 13.84 -9.44 -6.55
N GLY A 78 12.66 -9.62 -5.97
CA GLY A 78 12.12 -8.71 -4.96
C GLY A 78 12.74 -8.99 -3.60
N THR A 79 13.36 -8.00 -2.97
CA THR A 79 13.74 -8.11 -1.56
C THR A 79 12.50 -7.80 -0.69
N PRO A 80 12.13 -8.63 0.31
CA PRO A 80 10.99 -8.38 1.19
C PRO A 80 11.06 -7.04 1.96
N ALA A 81 12.26 -6.45 2.01
CA ALA A 81 12.55 -5.17 2.65
C ALA A 81 12.15 -3.95 1.78
N SER A 82 11.98 -4.11 0.47
CA SER A 82 11.75 -3.00 -0.47
C SER A 82 10.30 -2.79 -0.90
N GLY A 83 9.35 -3.61 -0.44
CA GLY A 83 7.94 -3.53 -0.84
C GLY A 83 7.16 -2.39 -0.18
N GLY A 84 7.65 -1.15 -0.29
CA GLY A 84 6.92 0.06 0.09
C GLY A 84 6.12 0.66 -1.06
N PHE A 85 5.19 1.56 -0.75
CA PHE A 85 4.49 2.38 -1.75
C PHE A 85 5.04 3.80 -1.76
N GLY A 86 4.97 4.48 -2.92
CA GLY A 86 5.43 5.86 -3.06
C GLY A 86 6.95 5.98 -3.21
N LEU A 87 7.55 7.10 -2.81
CA LEU A 87 9.01 7.29 -2.92
C LEU A 87 9.83 6.22 -2.18
N ILE A 88 9.30 5.70 -1.06
CA ILE A 88 9.94 4.63 -0.29
C ILE A 88 9.95 3.31 -1.07
N GLY A 89 8.94 3.09 -1.91
CA GLY A 89 8.86 1.92 -2.79
C GLY A 89 9.82 1.95 -3.97
N ALA A 90 10.29 3.13 -4.39
CA ALA A 90 11.17 3.25 -5.57
C ALA A 90 12.53 2.54 -5.37
N VAL A 91 12.84 2.12 -4.14
CA VAL A 91 14.01 1.30 -3.83
C VAL A 91 13.91 -0.14 -4.38
N SER A 92 12.71 -0.69 -4.65
CA SER A 92 12.58 -2.04 -5.25
C SER A 92 13.02 -2.09 -6.71
N PRO A 93 12.57 -1.18 -7.59
CA PRO A 93 13.08 -1.09 -8.97
C PRO A 93 14.59 -0.89 -9.04
N LEU A 94 15.14 -0.05 -8.16
CA LEU A 94 16.57 0.24 -8.10
C LEU A 94 17.37 -0.99 -7.66
N ALA A 95 16.88 -1.74 -6.67
CA ALA A 95 17.52 -2.98 -6.22
C ALA A 95 17.51 -4.06 -7.31
N ALA A 96 16.40 -4.23 -8.02
CA ALA A 96 16.30 -5.18 -9.11
C ALA A 96 17.17 -4.78 -10.32
N TYR A 97 17.29 -3.49 -10.61
CA TYR A 97 18.24 -2.97 -11.60
C TYR A 97 19.68 -3.31 -11.22
N ASN A 98 20.07 -3.07 -9.95
CA ASN A 98 21.40 -3.40 -9.45
C ASN A 98 21.69 -4.92 -9.41
N ALA A 99 20.64 -5.76 -9.36
CA ALA A 99 20.75 -7.22 -9.44
C ALA A 99 20.93 -7.75 -10.88
N GLY A 100 21.11 -6.87 -11.87
CA GLY A 100 21.33 -7.23 -13.27
C GLY A 100 20.06 -7.25 -14.14
N PHE A 101 18.92 -6.80 -13.61
CA PHE A 101 17.67 -6.72 -14.36
C PHE A 101 17.58 -5.35 -15.08
N HIS A 102 18.14 -5.26 -16.28
CA HIS A 102 18.27 -3.98 -17.01
C HIS A 102 16.98 -3.51 -17.72
N ASN A 103 15.88 -4.27 -17.65
CA ASN A 103 14.60 -3.88 -18.25
C ASN A 103 13.85 -2.86 -17.38
N VAL A 104 14.31 -1.60 -17.42
CA VAL A 104 13.72 -0.46 -16.67
C VAL A 104 12.23 -0.29 -16.97
N LEU A 105 11.79 -0.53 -18.21
CA LEU A 105 10.38 -0.43 -18.59
C LEU A 105 9.51 -1.42 -17.80
N VAL A 106 9.94 -2.68 -17.68
CA VAL A 106 9.22 -3.73 -16.95
C VAL A 106 9.23 -3.42 -15.46
N LEU A 107 10.36 -2.93 -14.92
CA LEU A 107 10.49 -2.52 -13.53
C LEU A 107 9.49 -1.43 -13.15
N VAL A 108 9.35 -0.40 -13.99
CA VAL A 108 8.40 0.70 -13.77
C VAL A 108 6.95 0.22 -13.91
N ILE A 109 6.65 -0.64 -14.88
CA ILE A 109 5.30 -1.18 -15.06
C ILE A 109 4.88 -2.01 -13.83
N VAL A 110 5.73 -2.92 -13.36
CA VAL A 110 5.38 -3.76 -12.21
C VAL A 110 5.32 -2.97 -10.93
N TRP A 111 6.12 -1.91 -10.81
CA TRP A 111 6.15 -1.09 -9.61
C TRP A 111 5.08 0.00 -9.55
N VAL A 112 4.63 0.52 -10.69
CA VAL A 112 3.56 1.53 -10.74
C VAL A 112 2.23 0.88 -11.12
N VAL A 113 2.17 0.23 -12.28
CA VAL A 113 0.90 -0.21 -12.87
C VAL A 113 0.26 -1.31 -12.05
N VAL A 114 1.02 -2.33 -11.63
CA VAL A 114 0.47 -3.46 -10.86
C VAL A 114 -0.09 -3.03 -9.50
N PRO A 115 0.65 -2.36 -8.59
CA PRO A 115 0.11 -1.98 -7.30
C PRO A 115 -1.02 -0.94 -7.41
N PHE A 116 -1.00 -0.05 -8.41
CA PHE A 116 -2.12 0.86 -8.66
C PHE A 116 -3.37 0.12 -9.15
N ALA A 117 -3.22 -0.85 -10.06
CA ALA A 117 -4.34 -1.63 -10.57
C ALA A 117 -4.94 -2.52 -9.46
N VAL A 118 -4.11 -3.22 -8.69
CA VAL A 118 -4.56 -4.06 -7.58
C VAL A 118 -5.18 -3.21 -6.46
N GLY A 119 -4.57 -2.07 -6.11
CA GLY A 119 -5.12 -1.15 -5.11
C GLY A 119 -6.50 -0.61 -5.52
N TYR A 120 -6.67 -0.26 -6.79
CA TYR A 120 -7.98 0.13 -7.33
C TYR A 120 -8.99 -1.02 -7.30
N LEU A 121 -8.57 -2.24 -7.67
CA LEU A 121 -9.43 -3.42 -7.64
C LEU A 121 -9.92 -3.71 -6.22
N MET A 122 -9.01 -3.65 -5.24
CA MET A 122 -9.35 -3.86 -3.83
C MET A 122 -10.24 -2.75 -3.29
N LYS A 123 -10.04 -1.50 -3.70
CA LYS A 123 -10.98 -0.40 -3.41
C LYS A 123 -12.36 -0.73 -3.96
N LYS A 124 -12.48 -1.19 -5.21
CA LYS A 124 -13.78 -1.54 -5.80
C LYS A 124 -14.46 -2.70 -5.08
N ILE A 125 -13.70 -3.74 -4.71
CA ILE A 125 -14.24 -4.94 -4.04
C ILE A 125 -14.62 -4.65 -2.58
N PHE A 126 -13.75 -3.99 -1.82
CA PHE A 126 -13.92 -3.77 -0.38
C PHE A 126 -14.72 -2.52 0.01
N VAL A 127 -14.69 -1.48 -0.82
CA VAL A 127 -15.42 -0.23 -0.58
C VAL A 127 -16.75 -0.23 -1.34
N ASP A 128 -16.74 -0.52 -2.64
CA ASP A 128 -17.96 -0.38 -3.46
C ASP A 128 -18.86 -1.63 -3.43
N TRP A 129 -18.28 -2.85 -3.47
CA TRP A 129 -19.07 -4.10 -3.55
C TRP A 129 -19.48 -4.68 -2.20
N THR A 130 -18.54 -4.83 -1.26
CA THR A 130 -18.84 -5.45 0.04
C THR A 130 -19.29 -4.46 1.12
N LYS A 131 -19.12 -3.14 0.91
CA LYS A 131 -19.38 -2.07 1.89
C LYS A 131 -18.74 -2.31 3.28
N ILE A 132 -17.78 -3.22 3.36
CA ILE A 132 -17.09 -3.60 4.59
C ILE A 132 -16.21 -2.42 5.06
N CYS A 133 -15.58 -1.73 4.11
CA CYS A 133 -14.84 -0.49 4.37
C CYS A 133 -15.70 0.71 3.99
N LYS A 134 -16.20 1.46 4.98
CA LYS A 134 -16.91 2.71 4.74
C LYS A 134 -15.92 3.81 4.33
N PRO A 135 -16.32 4.74 3.45
CA PRO A 135 -15.48 5.87 3.05
C PRO A 135 -15.05 6.74 4.25
N GLU A 136 -15.89 6.79 5.29
CA GLU A 136 -15.63 7.45 6.58
C GLU A 136 -14.34 6.97 7.26
N TYR A 137 -13.96 5.71 7.01
CA TYR A 137 -12.72 5.17 7.55
C TYR A 137 -11.53 5.85 6.87
N PHE A 138 -11.56 6.32 5.64
CA PHE A 138 -10.34 6.85 5.01
C PHE A 138 -10.11 8.35 5.26
N ILE A 139 -10.80 8.94 6.23
CA ILE A 139 -10.60 10.33 6.66
C ILE A 139 -9.40 10.37 7.60
N SER A 140 -8.36 11.11 7.23
CA SER A 140 -7.19 11.29 8.07
C SER A 140 -7.55 12.11 9.31
N PRO A 141 -7.17 11.65 10.52
CA PRO A 141 -7.32 12.45 11.73
C PRO A 141 -6.25 13.53 11.88
N ALA A 142 -5.36 13.70 10.89
CA ALA A 142 -4.37 14.77 10.84
C ALA A 142 -5.07 16.10 10.51
N HIS A 143 -5.76 16.65 11.51
CA HIS A 143 -6.24 18.02 11.57
C HIS A 143 -5.40 18.81 12.57
#